data_AF-A0A1E4ISL1-F1
#
_entry.id   AF-A0A1E4ISL1-F1
#
_cell.length_a   1.000
_cell.length_b   1.000
_cell.length_c   1.000
_cell.angle_alpha   90.00
_cell.angle_beta   90.00
_cell.angle_gamma   90.00
#
_symmetry.space_group_name_H-M   'P 1'
#
loop_
_entity.id
_entity.type
_entity.pdbx_description
1 polymer ?
#
loop_
_entity_poly.entity_id
_entity_poly.type
_entity_poly.pdbx_seq_one_letter_code
_entity_poly.pdbx_strand_id
1 'polypeptide(L)'
;MDEEMTSDTTQIRVIQHDDNDAFEPTLDPAFVLLGMVNEYSGRQAIEGGDIVERFYADERPVAKLFANYLLQYATRLGIESPGISTSHAETGHSSVESRRMNDQLNALYRFEYPDDRAATMPDGQRLRFAHVSLGIDAFPQKRSMLYEPEAMNARFSYLHGVLLRYGRDDGVIRIANASEKVTLVQQVLADLDVHWISHRYSVGGAPCCNEVSFGPRPRLVGFLDRARAERAEAFAAAVRHGTLGES
;
A
#
# COMPACT_ATOMS: atom_id res chain seq x y z
N MET A 1 9.42 24.30 50.61
CA MET A 1 8.56 23.56 49.67
C MET A 1 8.71 24.30 48.36
N ASP A 2 9.71 23.90 47.58
CA ASP A 2 9.94 24.41 46.23
C ASP A 2 9.55 23.27 45.30
N GLU A 3 8.46 23.45 44.56
CA GLU A 3 8.06 22.54 43.49
C GLU A 3 8.88 22.86 42.24
N GLU A 4 9.76 21.94 41.90
CA GLU A 4 10.54 21.93 40.67
C GLU A 4 9.59 21.58 39.51
N MET A 5 9.14 22.59 38.75
CA MET A 5 8.48 22.36 37.47
C MET A 5 9.50 21.87 36.45
N THR A 6 9.57 20.56 36.24
CA THR A 6 10.31 19.97 35.12
C THR A 6 9.60 20.33 33.82
N SER A 7 10.16 21.27 33.05
CA SER A 7 9.65 21.57 31.71
C SER A 7 10.04 20.43 30.77
N ASP A 8 9.06 19.58 30.47
CA ASP A 8 9.20 18.48 29.53
C ASP A 8 9.29 19.06 28.12
N THR A 9 10.49 19.53 27.79
CA THR A 9 10.80 20.17 26.52
C THR A 9 11.13 19.03 25.57
N THR A 10 10.14 18.52 24.84
CA THR A 10 10.36 17.60 23.72
C THR A 10 11.37 18.26 22.77
N GLN A 11 12.64 17.87 22.87
CA GLN A 11 13.69 18.40 22.00
C GLN A 11 13.38 17.95 20.57
N ILE A 12 12.94 18.89 19.74
CA ILE A 12 12.85 18.70 18.29
C ILE A 12 14.27 18.46 17.79
N ARG A 13 14.61 17.18 17.55
CA ARG A 13 15.87 16.82 16.90
C ARG A 13 15.74 17.16 15.42
N VAL A 14 16.36 18.27 15.02
CA VAL A 14 16.58 18.60 13.62
C VAL A 14 17.62 17.62 13.07
N ILE A 15 17.15 16.57 12.38
CA ILE A 15 18.03 15.60 11.74
C ILE A 15 18.64 16.25 10.50
N GLN A 16 19.96 16.44 10.50
CA GLN A 16 20.67 16.96 9.34
C GLN A 16 20.68 15.94 8.20
N HIS A 17 20.82 16.45 6.98
CA HIS A 17 20.69 15.70 5.72
C HIS A 17 21.59 14.44 5.65
N ASP A 18 22.68 14.41 6.40
CA ASP A 18 23.75 13.39 6.30
C ASP A 18 23.73 12.34 7.43
N ASP A 19 22.86 12.46 8.45
CA ASP A 19 22.80 11.55 9.61
C ASP A 19 21.82 10.38 9.44
N ASN A 20 21.25 10.21 8.24
CA ASN A 20 19.98 9.50 8.07
C ASN A 20 20.09 8.07 7.49
N ASP A 21 21.28 7.48 7.51
CA ASP A 21 21.53 6.12 6.99
C ASP A 21 20.82 5.01 7.80
N ALA A 22 20.37 5.32 9.03
CA ALA A 22 19.67 4.41 9.93
C ALA A 22 18.18 4.75 10.14
N PHE A 23 17.56 5.55 9.25
CA PHE A 23 16.16 5.92 9.38
C PHE A 23 15.23 4.73 9.10
N GLU A 24 14.55 4.27 10.15
CA GLU A 24 13.51 3.23 10.05
C GLU A 24 12.14 3.86 10.31
N PRO A 25 11.31 4.12 9.26
CA PRO A 25 10.00 4.69 9.47
C PRO A 25 9.06 3.71 10.18
N THR A 26 8.29 4.21 11.12
CA THR A 26 7.10 3.50 11.61
C THR A 26 6.02 3.52 10.51
N LEU A 27 5.50 2.35 10.16
CA LEU A 27 4.54 2.18 9.06
C LEU A 27 3.10 2.29 9.56
N ASP A 28 2.27 3.03 8.82
CA ASP A 28 0.82 3.02 8.98
C ASP A 28 0.20 1.88 8.15
N PRO A 29 -0.42 0.86 8.77
CA PRO A 29 -1.03 -0.23 8.01
C PRO A 29 -2.11 0.26 7.04
N ALA A 30 -2.81 1.36 7.34
CA ALA A 30 -3.80 1.93 6.42
C ALA A 30 -3.15 2.38 5.10
N PHE A 31 -2.03 3.10 5.18
CA PHE A 31 -1.32 3.56 3.99
C PHE A 31 -0.54 2.44 3.30
N VAL A 32 -0.05 1.44 4.03
CA VAL A 32 0.52 0.22 3.40
C VAL A 32 -0.55 -0.47 2.56
N LEU A 33 -1.76 -0.67 3.07
CA LEU A 33 -2.87 -1.25 2.32
C LEU A 33 -3.20 -0.44 1.06
N LEU A 34 -3.29 0.89 1.17
CA LEU A 34 -3.49 1.79 0.01
C LEU A 34 -2.35 1.66 -1.03
N GLY A 35 -1.13 1.38 -0.59
CA GLY A 35 -0.02 1.06 -1.50
C GLY A 35 -0.24 -0.24 -2.26
N MET A 36 -0.81 -1.25 -1.59
CA MET A 36 -1.02 -2.59 -2.14
C MET A 36 -2.30 -2.74 -2.99
N VAL A 37 -3.34 -1.92 -2.84
CA VAL A 37 -4.59 -2.10 -3.62
C VAL A 37 -4.38 -1.88 -5.12
N ASN A 38 -5.03 -2.66 -5.97
CA ASN A 38 -4.93 -2.48 -7.41
C ASN A 38 -5.96 -1.46 -7.90
N GLU A 39 -5.47 -0.34 -8.44
CA GLU A 39 -6.32 0.75 -8.95
C GLU A 39 -6.47 0.68 -10.47
N TYR A 40 -6.56 -0.52 -11.03
CA TYR A 40 -6.82 -0.74 -12.46
C TYR A 40 -8.15 -0.08 -12.86
N SER A 41 -8.08 1.01 -13.65
CA SER A 41 -9.22 1.89 -13.97
C SER A 41 -9.92 2.50 -12.74
N GLY A 42 -9.16 2.72 -11.66
CA GLY A 42 -9.67 3.10 -10.34
C GLY A 42 -10.16 1.87 -9.56
N ARG A 43 -9.83 1.81 -8.27
CA ARG A 43 -10.40 0.77 -7.38
C ARG A 43 -11.92 0.94 -7.37
N GLN A 44 -12.66 -0.16 -7.47
CA GLN A 44 -14.10 -0.13 -7.35
C GLN A 44 -14.48 -0.25 -5.87
N ALA A 45 -14.89 0.85 -5.26
CA ALA A 45 -15.54 0.82 -3.96
C ALA A 45 -16.98 0.35 -4.19
N ILE A 46 -17.37 -0.79 -3.62
CA ILE A 46 -18.73 -1.35 -3.72
C ILE A 46 -19.38 -1.25 -2.35
N GLU A 47 -20.55 -0.63 -2.28
CA GLU A 47 -21.30 -0.46 -1.03
C GLU A 47 -21.76 -1.81 -0.48
N GLY A 48 -21.31 -2.17 0.72
CA GLY A 48 -21.65 -3.46 1.35
C GLY A 48 -20.99 -4.69 0.72
N GLY A 49 -20.04 -4.49 -0.21
CA GLY A 49 -19.24 -5.56 -0.81
C GLY A 49 -18.30 -6.20 0.21
N ASP A 50 -18.04 -7.49 0.04
CA ASP A 50 -17.18 -8.31 0.90
C ASP A 50 -15.73 -8.39 0.40
N ILE A 51 -15.50 -8.36 -0.91
CA ILE A 51 -14.15 -8.42 -1.49
C ILE A 51 -13.42 -7.09 -1.24
N VAL A 52 -12.32 -7.17 -0.49
CA VAL A 52 -11.43 -6.03 -0.23
C VAL A 52 -10.47 -5.84 -1.40
N GLU A 53 -9.85 -6.93 -1.88
CA GLU A 53 -8.88 -6.93 -2.97
C GLU A 53 -8.76 -8.32 -3.63
N ARG A 54 -8.39 -8.33 -4.92
CA ARG A 54 -8.06 -9.53 -5.70
C ARG A 54 -6.59 -9.53 -6.12
N PHE A 55 -6.02 -10.72 -6.17
CA PHE A 55 -4.62 -10.98 -6.47
C PHE A 55 -4.52 -11.97 -7.63
N TYR A 56 -3.50 -11.80 -8.47
CA TYR A 56 -3.16 -12.77 -9.51
C TYR A 56 -2.69 -14.10 -8.90
N ALA A 57 -2.62 -15.15 -9.72
CA ALA A 57 -2.30 -16.50 -9.25
C ALA A 57 -0.90 -16.61 -8.62
N ASP A 58 0.06 -15.88 -9.17
CA ASP A 58 1.43 -15.75 -8.68
C ASP A 58 1.56 -14.78 -7.48
N GLU A 59 0.51 -14.03 -7.15
CA GLU A 59 0.47 -13.07 -6.04
C GLU A 59 -0.06 -13.68 -4.73
N ARG A 60 -0.24 -15.00 -4.63
CA ARG A 60 -0.68 -15.67 -3.38
C ARG A 60 0.10 -15.26 -2.12
N PRO A 61 1.44 -15.14 -2.14
CA PRO A 61 2.18 -14.65 -0.98
C PRO A 61 1.83 -13.19 -0.62
N VAL A 62 1.58 -12.37 -1.64
CA VAL A 62 1.19 -10.96 -1.47
C VAL A 62 -0.22 -10.86 -0.86
N ALA A 63 -1.16 -11.74 -1.25
CA ALA A 63 -2.47 -11.81 -0.63
C ALA A 63 -2.40 -12.07 0.88
N LYS A 64 -1.47 -12.93 1.32
CA LYS A 64 -1.22 -13.19 2.75
C LYS A 64 -0.64 -11.95 3.46
N LEU A 65 0.33 -11.28 2.85
CA LEU A 65 0.86 -10.00 3.37
C LEU A 65 -0.26 -8.97 3.50
N PHE A 66 -1.11 -8.83 2.48
CA PHE A 66 -2.24 -7.92 2.51
C PHE A 66 -3.21 -8.24 3.65
N ALA A 67 -3.58 -9.51 3.84
CA ALA A 67 -4.42 -9.94 4.94
C ALA A 67 -3.81 -9.62 6.32
N ASN A 68 -2.48 -9.77 6.46
CA ASN A 68 -1.77 -9.41 7.69
C ASN A 68 -1.81 -7.90 7.96
N TYR A 69 -1.57 -7.06 6.96
CA TYR A 69 -1.70 -5.60 7.12
C TYR A 69 -3.15 -5.18 7.36
N LEU A 70 -4.12 -5.88 6.78
CA LEU A 70 -5.55 -5.65 7.03
C LEU A 70 -5.93 -5.97 8.47
N LEU A 71 -5.38 -7.05 9.03
CA LEU A 71 -5.53 -7.38 10.45
C LEU A 71 -4.86 -6.34 11.35
N GLN A 72 -3.65 -5.87 11.02
CA GLN A 72 -2.98 -4.80 11.77
C GLN A 72 -3.81 -3.50 11.76
N TYR A 73 -4.40 -3.15 10.61
CA TYR A 73 -5.30 -2.01 10.50
C TYR A 73 -6.56 -2.20 11.36
N ALA A 74 -7.16 -3.40 11.33
CA ALA A 74 -8.29 -3.74 12.19
C ALA A 74 -7.97 -3.58 13.69
N THR A 75 -6.81 -4.08 14.13
CA THR A 75 -6.33 -3.94 15.51
C THR A 75 -6.19 -2.47 15.89
N ARG A 76 -5.63 -1.65 15.01
CA ARG A 76 -5.47 -0.19 15.24
C ARG A 76 -6.82 0.52 15.39
N LEU A 77 -7.86 0.05 14.71
CA LEU A 77 -9.23 0.54 14.82
C LEU A 77 -10.00 -0.04 16.02
N GLY A 78 -9.40 -0.94 16.80
CA GLY A 78 -10.08 -1.62 17.90
C GLY A 78 -11.13 -2.64 17.45
N ILE A 79 -10.98 -3.22 16.25
CA ILE A 79 -11.92 -4.20 15.70
C ILE A 79 -11.47 -5.61 16.11
N GLU A 80 -12.14 -6.21 17.09
CA GLU A 80 -11.80 -7.54 17.63
C GLU A 80 -12.10 -8.71 16.68
N SER A 81 -13.12 -8.56 15.82
CA SER A 81 -13.55 -9.60 14.88
C SER A 81 -13.74 -9.01 13.49
N PRO A 82 -12.65 -8.83 12.73
CA PRO A 82 -12.71 -8.19 11.42
C PRO A 82 -13.27 -9.13 10.33
N GLY A 83 -13.40 -10.43 10.60
CA GLY A 83 -13.95 -11.39 9.64
C GLY A 83 -13.14 -11.46 8.35
N ILE A 84 -11.81 -11.42 8.45
CA ILE A 84 -10.90 -11.50 7.30
C ILE A 84 -10.75 -12.96 6.90
N SER A 85 -11.07 -13.27 5.65
CA SER A 85 -10.79 -14.55 5.01
C SER A 85 -9.94 -14.34 3.76
N THR A 86 -9.24 -15.40 3.35
CA THR A 86 -8.54 -15.46 2.07
C THR A 86 -9.05 -16.68 1.34
N SER A 87 -9.51 -16.50 0.10
CA SER A 87 -9.97 -17.58 -0.76
C SER A 87 -9.08 -17.68 -1.99
N HIS A 88 -8.95 -18.89 -2.53
CA HIS A 88 -8.15 -19.19 -3.72
C HIS A 88 -9.05 -19.89 -4.73
N ALA A 89 -9.43 -19.20 -5.80
CA ALA A 89 -10.26 -19.76 -6.84
C ALA A 89 -9.46 -20.75 -7.69
N GLU A 90 -10.13 -21.79 -8.21
CA GLU A 90 -9.54 -22.73 -9.17
C GLU A 90 -9.06 -22.04 -10.46
N THR A 91 -9.67 -20.90 -10.81
CA THR A 91 -9.29 -20.03 -11.94
C THR A 91 -7.96 -19.29 -11.74
N GLY A 92 -7.31 -19.49 -10.60
CA GLY A 92 -5.98 -18.99 -10.29
C GLY A 92 -5.97 -17.75 -9.40
N HIS A 93 -7.00 -16.91 -9.41
CA HIS A 93 -7.02 -15.69 -8.59
C HIS A 93 -7.21 -15.98 -7.10
N SER A 94 -6.64 -15.11 -6.25
CA SER A 94 -6.92 -15.10 -4.81
C SER A 94 -7.68 -13.85 -4.44
N SER A 95 -8.57 -13.92 -3.45
CA SER A 95 -9.23 -12.74 -2.87
C SER A 95 -9.03 -12.68 -1.38
N VAL A 96 -8.92 -11.44 -0.87
CA VAL A 96 -9.05 -11.15 0.56
C VAL A 96 -10.41 -10.53 0.77
N GLU A 97 -11.19 -11.12 1.67
CA GLU A 97 -12.60 -10.81 1.89
C GLU A 97 -12.82 -10.40 3.34
N SER A 98 -13.56 -9.31 3.53
CA SER A 98 -14.10 -8.82 4.80
C SER A 98 -14.97 -7.61 4.48
N ARG A 99 -16.30 -7.73 4.61
CA ARG A 99 -17.21 -6.59 4.44
C ARG A 99 -16.80 -5.43 5.34
N ARG A 100 -16.58 -5.73 6.63
CA ARG A 100 -16.26 -4.72 7.65
C ARG A 100 -14.98 -3.96 7.29
N MET A 101 -13.93 -4.67 6.87
CA MET A 101 -12.67 -4.02 6.53
C MET A 101 -12.70 -3.37 5.14
N ASN A 102 -13.51 -3.87 4.21
CA ASN A 102 -13.74 -3.21 2.93
C ASN A 102 -14.32 -1.81 3.14
N ASP A 103 -15.33 -1.68 4.01
CA ASP A 103 -15.93 -0.39 4.35
C ASP A 103 -14.88 0.57 5.00
N GLN A 104 -14.05 0.05 5.92
CA GLN A 104 -12.98 0.84 6.53
C GLN A 104 -11.90 1.29 5.54
N LEU A 105 -11.60 0.46 4.53
CA LEU A 105 -10.63 0.80 3.50
C LEU A 105 -11.23 1.78 2.48
N ASN A 106 -12.52 1.65 2.16
CA ASN A 106 -13.25 2.60 1.32
C ASN A 106 -13.32 3.98 1.99
N ALA A 107 -13.52 4.04 3.32
CA ALA A 107 -13.58 5.29 4.08
C ALA A 107 -12.27 6.11 4.04
N LEU A 108 -11.15 5.53 3.59
CA LEU A 108 -9.90 6.27 3.36
C LEU A 108 -9.95 7.16 2.11
N TYR A 109 -10.88 6.90 1.20
CA TYR A 109 -11.07 7.68 -0.02
C TYR A 109 -12.14 8.75 0.19
N ARG A 110 -11.98 9.90 -0.48
CA ARG A 110 -12.99 10.97 -0.49
C ARG A 110 -13.89 10.80 -1.72
N PHE A 111 -15.05 10.19 -1.54
CA PHE A 111 -16.03 9.99 -2.60
C PHE A 111 -17.44 9.81 -2.02
N GLU A 112 -18.43 9.80 -2.90
CA GLU A 112 -19.80 9.38 -2.61
C GLU A 112 -20.20 8.29 -3.60
N TYR A 113 -21.09 7.40 -3.19
CA TYR A 113 -21.67 6.39 -4.07
C TYR A 113 -22.68 7.06 -5.03
N PRO A 114 -22.43 7.06 -6.35
CA PRO A 114 -23.37 7.64 -7.29
C PRO A 114 -24.68 6.84 -7.33
N ASP A 115 -25.81 7.52 -7.38
CA ASP A 115 -27.13 6.88 -7.41
C ASP A 115 -27.43 6.17 -8.75
N ASP A 116 -26.72 6.54 -9.81
CA ASP A 116 -26.89 6.03 -11.18
C ASP A 116 -25.97 4.83 -11.52
N ARG A 117 -25.06 4.44 -10.60
CA ARG A 117 -24.10 3.35 -10.82
C ARG A 117 -24.35 2.19 -9.88
N ALA A 118 -24.56 1.01 -10.45
CA ALA A 118 -24.68 -0.23 -9.69
C ALA A 118 -23.98 -1.40 -10.39
N ALA A 119 -23.35 -2.27 -9.60
CA ALA A 119 -22.82 -3.56 -10.02
C ALA A 119 -23.81 -4.65 -9.64
N THR A 120 -24.00 -5.62 -10.53
CA THR A 120 -24.80 -6.83 -10.23
C THR A 120 -23.88 -7.88 -9.63
N MET A 121 -24.16 -8.26 -8.39
CA MET A 121 -23.44 -9.29 -7.65
C MET A 121 -23.86 -10.69 -8.12
N PRO A 122 -23.07 -11.74 -7.83
CA PRO A 122 -23.39 -13.11 -8.25
C PRO A 122 -24.75 -13.63 -7.75
N ASP A 123 -25.23 -13.13 -6.62
CA ASP A 123 -26.54 -13.43 -6.04
C ASP A 123 -27.70 -12.63 -6.67
N GLY A 124 -27.41 -11.79 -7.67
CA GLY A 124 -28.37 -10.94 -8.36
C GLY A 124 -28.64 -9.60 -7.65
N GLN A 125 -28.05 -9.35 -6.47
CA GLN A 125 -28.19 -8.08 -5.78
C GLN A 125 -27.51 -6.96 -6.58
N ARG A 126 -28.16 -5.80 -6.66
CA ARG A 126 -27.58 -4.58 -7.25
C ARG A 126 -27.02 -3.72 -6.13
N LEU A 127 -25.70 -3.52 -6.13
CA LEU A 127 -25.00 -2.69 -5.15
C LEU A 127 -24.42 -1.47 -5.84
N ARG A 128 -24.50 -0.30 -5.18
CA ARG A 128 -23.88 0.92 -5.71
C ARG A 128 -22.37 0.79 -5.70
N PHE A 129 -21.71 1.40 -6.68
CA PHE A 129 -20.25 1.42 -6.73
C PHE A 129 -19.71 2.76 -7.22
N ALA A 130 -18.50 3.10 -6.76
CA ALA A 130 -17.73 4.25 -7.21
C ALA A 130 -16.36 3.78 -7.72
N HIS A 131 -15.86 4.47 -8.74
CA HIS A 131 -14.43 4.40 -9.08
C HIS A 131 -13.69 5.37 -8.17
N VAL A 132 -12.71 4.87 -7.43
CA VAL A 132 -11.91 5.65 -6.51
C VAL A 132 -10.44 5.51 -6.86
N SER A 133 -9.70 6.60 -6.66
CA SER A 133 -8.25 6.62 -6.76
C SER A 133 -7.68 7.54 -5.68
N LEU A 134 -6.44 7.26 -5.32
CA LEU A 134 -5.74 8.04 -4.32
C LEU A 134 -4.94 9.16 -5.00
N GLY A 135 -5.16 10.41 -4.58
CA GLY A 135 -4.35 11.56 -4.96
C GLY A 135 -3.29 11.88 -3.91
N ILE A 136 -2.23 12.62 -4.28
CA ILE A 136 -1.17 13.05 -3.34
C ILE A 136 -1.71 13.97 -2.22
N ASP A 137 -2.81 14.65 -2.50
CA ASP A 137 -3.61 15.48 -1.60
C ASP A 137 -4.36 14.69 -0.51
N ALA A 138 -4.45 13.36 -0.63
CA ALA A 138 -4.90 12.49 0.45
C ALA A 138 -3.84 12.25 1.53
N PHE A 139 -2.58 12.61 1.26
CA PHE A 139 -1.48 12.49 2.23
C PHE A 139 -1.38 13.77 3.07
N PRO A 140 -1.06 13.69 4.37
CA PRO A 140 -0.81 14.87 5.20
C PRO A 140 0.22 15.79 4.54
N GLN A 141 -0.10 17.09 4.43
CA GLN A 141 0.82 18.09 3.87
C GLN A 141 2.06 18.17 4.77
N LYS A 142 3.24 17.82 4.23
CA LYS A 142 4.50 18.10 4.93
C LYS A 142 4.98 19.50 4.56
N ARG A 143 5.07 20.38 5.56
CA ARG A 143 5.77 21.68 5.44
C ARG A 143 7.29 21.56 5.66
N SER A 144 7.80 20.39 6.08
CA SER A 144 9.20 20.15 6.40
C SER A 144 9.72 18.85 5.78
N MET A 145 10.94 18.89 5.24
CA MET A 145 11.68 17.70 4.75
C MET A 145 12.35 16.91 5.90
N LEU A 146 12.22 17.36 7.15
CA LEU A 146 12.75 16.64 8.30
C LEU A 146 11.87 15.40 8.58
N TYR A 147 12.52 14.26 8.74
CA TYR A 147 11.88 12.99 9.09
C TYR A 147 12.19 12.68 10.54
N GLU A 148 11.20 12.80 11.42
CA GLU A 148 11.33 12.34 12.80
C GLU A 148 11.22 10.80 12.82
N PRO A 149 12.16 10.06 13.46
CA PRO A 149 12.21 8.58 13.44
C PRO A 149 10.92 7.92 13.93
N GLU A 150 10.22 8.56 14.86
CA GLU A 150 8.99 8.07 15.48
C GLU A 150 7.73 8.54 14.74
N ALA A 151 7.85 9.51 13.84
CA ALA A 151 6.69 10.05 13.12
C ALA A 151 6.30 9.13 11.96
N MET A 152 5.13 8.49 12.10
CA MET A 152 4.50 7.75 11.01
C MET A 152 4.37 8.65 9.79
N ASN A 153 5.02 8.27 8.70
CA ASN A 153 4.91 8.97 7.43
C ASN A 153 4.12 8.12 6.44
N ALA A 154 2.95 8.61 6.08
CA ALA A 154 2.04 8.03 5.11
C ALA A 154 2.72 7.71 3.76
N ARG A 155 3.69 8.53 3.33
CA ARG A 155 4.41 8.33 2.05
C ARG A 155 5.32 7.12 2.07
N PHE A 156 6.09 6.94 3.15
CA PHE A 156 6.90 5.73 3.35
C PHE A 156 6.00 4.50 3.47
N SER A 157 4.91 4.61 4.21
CA SER A 157 3.93 3.52 4.39
C SER A 157 3.30 3.09 3.05
N TYR A 158 2.86 4.07 2.25
CA TYR A 158 2.33 3.83 0.91
C TYR A 158 3.37 3.20 -0.02
N LEU A 159 4.58 3.76 -0.07
CA LEU A 159 5.65 3.21 -0.90
C LEU A 159 6.03 1.78 -0.46
N HIS A 160 6.00 1.49 0.84
CA HIS A 160 6.23 0.13 1.37
C HIS A 160 5.22 -0.85 0.77
N GLY A 161 3.92 -0.52 0.86
CA GLY A 161 2.87 -1.35 0.26
C GLY A 161 3.01 -1.52 -1.26
N VAL A 162 3.38 -0.44 -1.97
CA VAL A 162 3.67 -0.51 -3.41
C VAL A 162 4.82 -1.50 -3.68
N LEU A 163 5.89 -1.46 -2.89
CA LEU A 163 7.04 -2.35 -3.07
C LEU A 163 6.70 -3.82 -2.73
N LEU A 164 5.89 -4.06 -1.69
CA LEU A 164 5.45 -5.41 -1.34
C LEU A 164 4.73 -6.11 -2.50
N ARG A 165 3.86 -5.40 -3.22
CA ARG A 165 3.08 -5.96 -4.34
C ARG A 165 3.77 -5.82 -5.69
N TYR A 166 4.16 -4.60 -6.03
CA TYR A 166 4.60 -4.22 -7.38
C TYR A 166 6.12 -4.08 -7.50
N GLY A 167 6.85 -4.12 -6.39
CA GLY A 167 8.31 -4.07 -6.37
C GLY A 167 8.92 -5.25 -7.11
N ARG A 168 9.99 -4.97 -7.83
CA ARG A 168 10.88 -5.92 -8.52
C ARG A 168 12.32 -5.65 -8.03
N ASP A 169 13.30 -6.06 -8.82
CA ASP A 169 14.72 -5.83 -8.55
C ASP A 169 15.04 -4.34 -8.29
N ASP A 170 16.25 -4.08 -7.80
CA ASP A 170 16.69 -2.83 -7.19
C ASP A 170 16.12 -1.54 -7.81
N GLY A 171 15.05 -1.02 -7.20
CA GLY A 171 14.46 0.27 -7.56
C GLY A 171 13.48 0.22 -8.74
N VAL A 172 12.90 -0.95 -9.04
CA VAL A 172 11.90 -1.11 -10.12
C VAL A 172 10.52 -1.45 -9.55
N ILE A 173 9.49 -0.76 -10.05
CA ILE A 173 8.07 -1.00 -9.76
C ILE A 173 7.35 -1.29 -11.08
N ARG A 174 6.62 -2.41 -11.16
CA ARG A 174 5.85 -2.79 -12.36
C ARG A 174 4.36 -2.91 -12.07
N ILE A 175 3.55 -2.17 -12.81
CA ILE A 175 2.09 -2.07 -12.59
C ILE A 175 1.37 -2.17 -13.94
N ALA A 176 0.40 -3.08 -14.04
CA ALA A 176 -0.45 -3.19 -15.22
C ALA A 176 -1.62 -2.19 -15.14
N ASN A 177 -1.79 -1.40 -16.21
CA ASN A 177 -2.96 -0.56 -16.48
C ASN A 177 -3.42 0.42 -15.36
N ALA A 178 -2.55 0.88 -14.46
CA ALA A 178 -2.93 1.81 -13.39
C ALA A 178 -2.18 3.14 -13.53
N SER A 179 -2.54 3.95 -14.54
CA SER A 179 -1.87 5.23 -14.84
C SER A 179 -1.94 6.24 -13.68
N GLU A 180 -3.06 6.30 -12.97
CA GLU A 180 -3.23 7.19 -11.81
C GLU A 180 -2.32 6.77 -10.65
N LYS A 181 -2.29 5.47 -10.31
CA LYS A 181 -1.36 4.94 -9.31
C LYS A 181 0.10 5.19 -9.69
N VAL A 182 0.47 5.03 -10.96
CA VAL A 182 1.83 5.32 -11.44
C VAL A 182 2.18 6.79 -11.19
N THR A 183 1.25 7.70 -11.46
CA THR A 183 1.44 9.14 -11.24
C THR A 183 1.65 9.43 -9.75
N LEU A 184 0.83 8.84 -8.88
CA LEU A 184 0.99 8.98 -7.43
C LEU A 184 2.32 8.40 -6.94
N VAL A 185 2.75 7.24 -7.45
CA VAL A 185 4.04 6.64 -7.11
C VAL A 185 5.20 7.59 -7.47
N GLN A 186 5.16 8.22 -8.65
CA GLN A 186 6.18 9.19 -9.05
C GLN A 186 6.19 10.42 -8.12
N GLN A 187 5.01 10.93 -7.74
CA GLN A 187 4.89 12.05 -6.80
C GLN A 187 5.43 11.69 -5.41
N VAL A 188 5.08 10.51 -4.88
CA VAL A 188 5.59 10.01 -3.60
C VAL A 188 7.11 9.83 -3.63
N LEU A 189 7.66 9.26 -4.71
CA LEU A 189 9.11 9.11 -4.87
C LEU A 189 9.82 10.47 -4.93
N ALA A 190 9.22 11.46 -5.60
CA ALA A 190 9.75 12.83 -5.65
C ALA A 190 9.71 13.50 -4.27
N ASP A 191 8.61 13.34 -3.53
CA ASP A 191 8.48 13.85 -2.15
C ASP A 191 9.48 13.21 -1.18
N LEU A 192 9.86 11.95 -1.41
CA LEU A 192 10.90 11.26 -0.64
C LEU A 192 12.33 11.61 -1.10
N ASP A 193 12.46 12.45 -2.12
CA ASP A 193 13.70 12.99 -2.69
C ASP A 193 14.70 11.87 -3.03
N VAL A 194 14.28 11.00 -3.96
CA VAL A 194 15.16 10.05 -4.66
C VAL A 194 16.09 10.79 -5.64
N HIS A 195 17.19 10.16 -6.07
CA HIS A 195 18.15 10.78 -7.00
C HIS A 195 17.56 11.04 -8.39
N TRP A 196 16.76 10.11 -8.89
CA TRP A 196 16.12 10.19 -10.20
C TRP A 196 14.90 9.27 -10.26
N ILE A 197 13.98 9.57 -11.16
CA ILE A 197 12.78 8.78 -11.46
C ILE A 197 12.68 8.64 -12.98
N SER A 198 12.40 7.44 -13.47
CA SER A 198 12.15 7.13 -14.86
C SER A 198 10.86 6.35 -14.99
N HIS A 199 10.08 6.62 -16.04
CA HIS A 199 8.84 5.89 -16.34
C HIS A 199 8.85 5.43 -17.78
N ARG A 200 8.61 4.14 -17.97
CA ARG A 200 8.41 3.49 -19.26
C ARG A 200 7.05 2.80 -19.27
N TYR A 201 6.43 2.72 -20.44
CA TYR A 201 5.21 1.96 -20.62
C TYR A 201 5.22 1.19 -21.94
N SER A 202 4.54 0.05 -21.98
CA SER A 202 4.41 -0.74 -23.21
C SER A 202 3.42 -0.10 -24.17
N VAL A 203 3.78 -0.08 -25.46
CA VAL A 203 2.95 0.45 -26.55
C VAL A 203 2.44 -0.73 -27.39
N GLY A 204 1.16 -0.71 -27.77
CA GLY A 204 0.59 -1.63 -28.77
C GLY A 204 0.10 -2.99 -28.26
N GLY A 205 0.01 -3.20 -26.94
CA GLY A 205 -0.56 -4.42 -26.35
C GLY A 205 -1.31 -4.15 -25.05
N ALA A 206 -2.41 -4.87 -24.82
CA ALA A 206 -3.15 -4.87 -23.56
C ALA A 206 -2.82 -6.17 -22.77
N PRO A 207 -2.52 -6.09 -21.46
CA PRO A 207 -2.47 -4.88 -20.64
C PRO A 207 -1.25 -4.00 -20.95
N CYS A 208 -1.43 -2.68 -20.83
CA CYS A 208 -0.32 -1.73 -20.81
C CYS A 208 0.46 -1.93 -19.50
N CYS A 209 1.72 -2.28 -19.60
CA CYS A 209 2.63 -2.43 -18.47
C CYS A 209 3.34 -1.10 -18.24
N ASN A 210 3.25 -0.56 -17.03
CA ASN A 210 4.00 0.60 -16.59
C ASN A 210 5.18 0.14 -15.73
N GLU A 211 6.35 0.66 -16.01
CA GLU A 211 7.56 0.44 -15.24
C GLU A 211 8.07 1.78 -14.73
N VAL A 212 8.14 1.93 -13.41
CA VAL A 212 8.77 3.06 -12.74
C VAL A 212 10.10 2.57 -12.17
N SER A 213 11.19 3.22 -12.57
CA SER A 213 12.53 2.98 -12.03
C SER A 213 13.00 4.20 -11.25
N PHE A 214 13.75 4.02 -10.17
CA PHE A 214 14.28 5.13 -9.39
C PHE A 214 15.62 4.81 -8.75
N GLY A 215 16.43 5.85 -8.56
CA GLY A 215 17.71 5.75 -7.85
C GLY A 215 17.55 6.17 -6.39
N PRO A 216 17.59 5.24 -5.42
CA PRO A 216 17.41 5.60 -4.02
C PRO A 216 18.61 6.38 -3.48
N ARG A 217 18.35 7.37 -2.63
CA ARG A 217 19.39 7.99 -1.79
C ARG A 217 19.80 7.04 -0.65
N PRO A 218 21.00 7.17 -0.06
CA PRO A 218 21.47 6.32 1.05
C PRO A 218 20.43 6.13 2.17
N ARG A 219 19.79 7.22 2.62
CA ARG A 219 18.73 7.19 3.65
C ARG A 219 17.50 6.34 3.33
N LEU A 220 17.26 6.02 2.04
CA LEU A 220 16.13 5.18 1.62
C LEU A 220 16.54 3.71 1.47
N VAL A 221 17.84 3.39 1.41
CA VAL A 221 18.32 2.03 1.14
C VAL A 221 17.83 1.06 2.20
N GLY A 222 18.03 1.35 3.48
CA GLY A 222 17.57 0.47 4.57
C GLY A 222 16.05 0.24 4.57
N PHE A 223 15.26 1.28 4.28
CA PHE A 223 13.82 1.16 4.11
C PHE A 223 13.44 0.23 2.94
N LEU A 224 14.10 0.38 1.80
CA LEU A 224 13.85 -0.45 0.62
C LEU A 224 14.25 -1.91 0.86
N ASP A 225 15.38 -2.13 1.52
CA ASP A 225 15.88 -3.47 1.86
C ASP A 225 14.91 -4.19 2.79
N ARG A 226 14.30 -3.49 3.76
CA ARG A 226 13.25 -4.03 4.61
C ARG A 226 12.04 -4.51 3.80
N ALA A 227 11.51 -3.69 2.90
CA ALA A 227 10.37 -4.07 2.07
C ALA A 227 10.70 -5.29 1.17
N ARG A 228 11.93 -5.33 0.63
CA ARG A 228 12.41 -6.47 -0.16
C ARG A 228 12.54 -7.73 0.68
N ALA A 229 13.12 -7.65 1.87
CA ALA A 229 13.29 -8.78 2.77
C ALA A 229 11.94 -9.39 3.17
N GLU A 230 10.97 -8.54 3.57
CA GLU A 230 9.61 -8.98 3.93
C GLU A 230 8.91 -9.67 2.75
N ARG A 231 9.03 -9.08 1.54
CA ARG A 231 8.50 -9.71 0.33
C ARG A 231 9.19 -11.04 0.04
N ALA A 232 10.51 -11.08 0.06
CA ALA A 232 11.29 -12.30 -0.22
C ALA A 232 10.95 -13.42 0.77
N GLU A 233 10.78 -13.10 2.05
CA GLU A 233 10.38 -14.05 3.08
C GLU A 233 8.99 -14.64 2.80
N ALA A 234 8.01 -13.80 2.44
CA ALA A 234 6.67 -14.26 2.10
C ALA A 234 6.66 -15.24 0.91
N PHE A 235 7.42 -14.93 -0.15
CA PHE A 235 7.56 -15.81 -1.31
C PHE A 235 8.32 -17.10 -0.96
N ALA A 236 9.41 -17.01 -0.19
CA ALA A 236 10.16 -18.19 0.26
C ALA A 236 9.31 -19.12 1.15
N ALA A 237 8.49 -18.56 2.04
CA ALA A 237 7.56 -19.34 2.84
C ALA A 237 6.52 -20.05 1.96
N ALA A 238 6.02 -19.39 0.92
CA ALA A 238 5.06 -19.99 0.01
C ALA A 238 5.62 -21.18 -0.78
N VAL A 239 6.91 -21.13 -1.15
CA VAL A 239 7.63 -22.26 -1.77
C VAL A 239 7.78 -23.41 -0.77
N ARG A 240 8.25 -23.14 0.46
CA ARG A 240 8.41 -24.18 1.50
C ARG A 240 7.11 -24.92 1.82
N HIS A 241 5.97 -24.23 1.76
CA HIS A 241 4.66 -24.80 2.04
C HIS A 241 3.91 -25.31 0.80
N GLY A 242 4.58 -25.44 -0.35
CA GLY A 242 4.00 -26.02 -1.57
C GLY A 242 2.87 -25.22 -2.19
N THR A 243 2.74 -23.92 -1.87
CA THR A 243 1.69 -23.04 -2.39
C THR A 243 2.05 -22.32 -3.69
N LEU A 244 3.34 -22.38 -4.07
CA LEU A 244 3.88 -22.05 -5.38
C LEU A 244 4.63 -23.29 -5.87
N GLY A 245 4.26 -23.83 -7.04
CA GLY A 245 4.95 -24.96 -7.64
C GLY A 245 6.35 -24.56 -8.10
N GLU A 246 7.32 -25.48 -8.01
CA GLU A 246 8.59 -25.36 -8.73
C GLU A 246 8.26 -25.22 -10.22
N SER A 247 8.52 -24.04 -10.78
CA SER A 247 8.40 -23.75 -12.21
C SER A 247 9.48 -24.44 -13.01
#